data_AF-A0A5B7DYK2-F1
#
_entry.id   AF-A0A5B7DYK2-F1
#
_cell.length_a   1.000
_cell.length_b   1.000
_cell.length_c   1.000
_cell.angle_alpha   90.00
_cell.angle_beta   90.00
_cell.angle_gamma   90.00
#
_symmetry.space_group_name_H-M   'P 1'
#
loop_
_entity.id
_entity.type
_entity.pdbx_description
1 polymer ?
#
loop_
_entity_poly.entity_id
_entity_poly.type
_entity_poly.pdbx_seq_one_letter_code
_entity_poly.pdbx_strand_id
1 'polypeptide(L)'
;MAARHLVRRRPRNLTTYRFYKELTGHQSDMMFMVPEEGLNKMPYGRILRALHILEAALQRNEVPRVTIMAHLKVLMDQLHVGQDPLGETSDTSEVTTIIQKHGGVQTLLSLLMVKDLGGRCCFLETCQHDLNVGSLHAVTLDILRKLTLELHSGARLSESDEVLQILFSLMLDKETYTKAIALVEHLLIFRKSTLQLNTIPSLDRLIAKLDGQYLANFCSILAVTISDLDVYENKTLLYEQSKLRSNIKSLSPLRDINQEFILRIPHFLSRLVDFATKLPYLMNRIQPQTIANQIDSLTGPMLQRVESVYVLGLLLLGKQRKEVQVQLARLRLIPRLSSLFDLFIWKCETYQERIRVPGHLSSCECSPEVALKIQFLRLVHSFCDQSDYRYLMLTPKEFTEVRKIHIHYGREDNFSLHPGPSPSQSPTTTPPESSNGNEPAKPNLPCNDNSQPERTEEWAATNMASQARPLVEYPAEQMCSGSKGLLLKIVEALKKETTGSTFR
;
A
#
# COMPACT_ATOMS: atom_id res chain seq x y z
N MET A 1 21.34 -15.50 -63.38
CA MET A 1 20.97 -14.20 -62.79
C MET A 1 19.53 -14.26 -62.27
N ALA A 2 19.32 -14.31 -60.95
CA ALA A 2 18.01 -14.04 -60.31
C ALA A 2 18.20 -13.91 -58.79
N ALA A 3 18.59 -12.72 -58.32
CA ALA A 3 18.74 -12.48 -56.89
C ALA A 3 17.37 -12.34 -56.21
N ARG A 4 16.93 -13.35 -55.47
CA ARG A 4 15.79 -13.22 -54.55
C ARG A 4 16.27 -12.60 -53.24
N HIS A 5 15.98 -11.31 -53.05
CA HIS A 5 16.22 -10.59 -51.80
C HIS A 5 15.39 -11.19 -50.66
N LEU A 6 15.95 -12.15 -49.93
CA LEU A 6 15.54 -12.47 -48.57
C LEU A 6 15.98 -11.32 -47.65
N VAL A 7 15.15 -10.28 -47.57
CA VAL A 7 15.30 -9.22 -46.57
C VAL A 7 15.14 -9.85 -45.19
N ARG A 8 16.27 -10.16 -44.55
CA ARG A 8 16.36 -10.53 -43.14
C ARG A 8 15.74 -9.41 -42.30
N ARG A 9 14.45 -9.53 -41.96
CA ARG A 9 13.79 -8.68 -40.97
C ARG A 9 14.41 -8.97 -39.61
N ARG A 10 15.46 -8.21 -39.27
CA ARG A 10 16.03 -8.19 -37.91
C ARG A 10 14.90 -7.85 -36.93
N PRO A 11 14.71 -8.61 -35.84
CA PRO A 11 13.77 -8.21 -34.80
C PRO A 11 14.22 -6.86 -34.21
N ARG A 12 13.27 -5.95 -33.97
CA ARG A 12 13.54 -4.57 -33.50
C ARG A 12 14.07 -4.47 -32.06
N ASN A 13 14.24 -5.59 -31.36
CA ASN A 13 14.46 -5.65 -29.90
C ASN A 13 15.95 -5.71 -29.49
N LEU A 14 16.90 -5.66 -30.44
CA LEU A 14 18.33 -5.76 -30.15
C LEU A 14 18.90 -4.55 -29.38
N THR A 15 18.29 -3.37 -29.50
CA THR A 15 18.63 -2.18 -28.68
C THR A 15 18.22 -2.37 -27.22
N THR A 16 17.01 -2.90 -27.01
CA THR A 16 16.45 -3.25 -25.69
C THR A 16 17.32 -4.29 -24.97
N TYR A 17 17.79 -5.32 -25.69
CA TYR A 17 18.72 -6.32 -25.13
C TYR A 17 20.06 -5.72 -24.65
N ARG A 18 20.60 -4.71 -25.35
CA ARG A 18 21.81 -4.00 -24.90
C ARG A 18 21.58 -3.18 -23.63
N PHE A 19 20.45 -2.47 -23.55
CA PHE A 19 20.09 -1.66 -22.38
C PHE A 19 20.04 -2.49 -21.08
N TYR A 20 19.47 -3.70 -21.11
CA TYR A 20 19.48 -4.58 -19.93
C TYR A 20 20.84 -5.24 -19.64
N LYS A 21 21.71 -5.40 -20.66
CA LYS A 21 23.13 -5.78 -20.46
C LYS A 21 23.91 -4.69 -19.69
N GLU A 22 23.57 -3.42 -19.90
CA GLU A 22 24.16 -2.27 -19.19
C GLU A 22 23.60 -2.11 -17.77
N LEU A 23 22.28 -2.22 -17.56
CA LEU A 23 21.60 -2.11 -16.26
C LEU A 23 22.11 -3.07 -15.17
N THR A 24 22.84 -4.12 -15.57
CA THR A 24 23.40 -5.15 -14.69
C THR A 24 24.93 -5.10 -14.56
N GLY A 25 25.62 -4.26 -15.35
CA GLY A 25 27.04 -3.93 -15.16
C GLY A 25 28.00 -5.11 -15.33
N HIS A 26 27.68 -6.10 -16.15
CA HIS A 26 28.56 -7.23 -16.45
C HIS A 26 28.72 -7.42 -17.96
N GLN A 27 29.97 -7.31 -18.44
CA GLN A 27 30.37 -7.68 -19.80
C GLN A 27 30.37 -9.22 -19.94
N SER A 28 29.21 -9.81 -20.24
CA SER A 28 29.16 -11.20 -20.71
C SER A 28 29.68 -11.28 -22.15
N ASP A 29 30.99 -11.45 -22.29
CA ASP A 29 31.66 -11.78 -23.56
C ASP A 29 32.32 -13.19 -23.53
N MET A 30 32.37 -13.86 -22.37
CA MET A 30 32.96 -15.21 -22.24
C MET A 30 32.05 -16.38 -22.67
N MET A 31 30.76 -16.17 -22.92
CA MET A 31 29.79 -17.28 -23.05
C MET A 31 29.88 -18.05 -24.40
N PHE A 32 30.71 -17.60 -25.34
CA PHE A 32 30.82 -18.18 -26.69
C PHE A 32 31.84 -19.32 -26.86
N MET A 33 32.48 -19.80 -25.80
CA MET A 33 33.69 -20.67 -25.90
C MET A 33 33.63 -22.02 -25.13
N VAL A 34 32.46 -22.48 -24.66
CA VAL A 34 32.34 -23.77 -23.95
C VAL A 34 31.55 -24.80 -24.77
N PRO A 35 32.16 -25.91 -25.23
CA PRO A 35 31.47 -26.99 -25.93
C PRO A 35 30.42 -27.68 -25.05
N GLU A 36 29.28 -28.09 -25.63
CA GLU A 36 28.15 -28.70 -24.92
C GLU A 36 28.50 -29.96 -24.12
N GLU A 37 29.54 -30.69 -24.53
CA GLU A 37 30.01 -31.92 -23.88
C GLU A 37 30.76 -31.65 -22.56
N GLY A 38 31.35 -30.46 -22.40
CA GLY A 38 32.10 -30.08 -21.19
C GLY A 38 31.20 -29.64 -20.03
N LEU A 39 30.07 -29.00 -20.34
CA LEU A 39 29.17 -28.39 -19.35
C LEU A 39 28.63 -29.39 -18.32
N ASN A 40 28.38 -30.65 -18.68
CA ASN A 40 27.85 -31.64 -17.73
C ASN A 40 28.86 -32.12 -16.66
N LYS A 41 30.14 -31.77 -16.79
CA LYS A 41 31.21 -32.18 -15.86
C LYS A 41 31.60 -31.08 -14.86
N MET A 42 31.03 -29.87 -14.98
CA MET A 42 31.29 -28.76 -14.06
C MET A 42 30.27 -28.73 -12.92
N PRO A 43 30.66 -28.25 -11.71
CA PRO A 43 29.68 -27.83 -10.71
C PRO A 43 28.74 -26.80 -11.34
N TYR A 44 27.45 -26.88 -11.04
CA TYR A 44 26.39 -26.04 -11.62
C TYR A 44 26.19 -26.13 -13.14
N GLY A 45 26.78 -27.14 -13.81
CA GLY A 45 26.67 -27.35 -15.25
C GLY A 45 25.25 -27.39 -15.83
N ARG A 46 24.27 -27.86 -15.04
CA ARG A 46 22.84 -27.87 -15.40
C ARG A 46 22.26 -26.45 -15.51
N ILE A 47 22.69 -25.54 -14.64
CA ILE A 47 22.26 -24.13 -14.62
C ILE A 47 22.81 -23.41 -15.85
N LEU A 48 24.11 -23.56 -16.11
CA LEU A 48 24.76 -22.93 -17.27
C LEU A 48 24.18 -23.43 -18.60
N ARG A 49 23.90 -24.74 -18.72
CA ARG A 49 23.20 -25.32 -19.87
C ARG A 49 21.79 -24.74 -20.03
N ALA A 50 21.02 -24.63 -18.94
CA ALA A 50 19.68 -24.04 -18.98
C ALA A 50 19.72 -22.58 -19.44
N LEU A 51 20.60 -21.74 -18.88
CA LEU A 51 20.77 -20.35 -19.29
C LEU A 51 21.15 -20.22 -20.78
N HIS A 52 22.11 -21.04 -21.26
CA HIS A 52 22.52 -21.02 -22.66
C HIS A 52 21.37 -21.36 -23.63
N ILE A 53 20.54 -22.36 -23.30
CA ILE A 53 19.41 -22.76 -24.14
C ILE A 53 18.29 -21.70 -24.12
N LEU A 54 18.07 -21.02 -23.00
CA LEU A 54 17.15 -19.89 -22.91
C LEU A 54 17.65 -18.68 -23.72
N GLU A 55 18.95 -18.38 -23.71
CA GLU A 55 19.52 -17.34 -24.57
C GLU A 55 19.43 -17.71 -26.06
N ALA A 56 19.73 -18.96 -26.41
CA ALA A 56 19.58 -19.46 -27.78
C ALA A 56 18.12 -19.37 -28.28
N ALA A 57 17.14 -19.63 -27.39
CA ALA A 57 15.72 -19.45 -27.68
C ALA A 57 15.39 -18.00 -28.03
N LEU A 58 15.90 -17.02 -27.26
CA LEU A 58 15.73 -15.59 -27.53
C LEU A 58 16.37 -15.14 -28.85
N GLN A 59 17.54 -15.68 -29.19
CA GLN A 59 18.29 -15.27 -30.38
C GLN A 59 17.75 -15.88 -31.69
N ARG A 60 17.30 -17.14 -31.65
CA ARG A 60 16.94 -17.91 -32.87
C ARG A 60 15.43 -18.11 -33.04
N ASN A 61 14.66 -18.08 -31.95
CA ASN A 61 13.22 -18.40 -31.92
C ASN A 61 12.85 -19.78 -32.53
N GLU A 62 13.81 -20.70 -32.61
CA GLU A 62 13.65 -22.06 -33.14
C GLU A 62 13.40 -23.10 -32.03
N VAL A 63 13.64 -22.73 -30.77
CA VAL A 63 13.51 -23.63 -29.61
C VAL A 63 12.03 -23.85 -29.26
N PRO A 64 11.53 -25.09 -29.14
CA PRO A 64 10.14 -25.36 -28.77
C PRO A 64 9.81 -24.87 -27.36
N ARG A 65 8.57 -24.38 -27.15
CA ARG A 65 8.07 -23.91 -25.84
C ARG A 65 8.25 -24.94 -24.72
N VAL A 66 8.07 -26.23 -25.02
CA VAL A 66 8.27 -27.33 -24.06
C VAL A 66 9.72 -27.40 -23.58
N THR A 67 10.69 -27.19 -24.47
CA THR A 67 12.13 -27.14 -24.13
C THR A 67 12.45 -25.92 -23.27
N ILE A 68 11.90 -24.75 -23.59
CA ILE A 68 12.03 -23.53 -22.77
C ILE A 68 11.48 -23.79 -21.35
N MET A 69 10.28 -24.35 -21.23
CA MET A 69 9.66 -24.71 -19.96
C MET A 69 10.49 -25.73 -19.17
N ALA A 70 11.06 -26.75 -19.82
CA ALA A 70 11.92 -27.72 -19.16
C ALA A 70 13.17 -27.05 -18.54
N HIS A 71 13.81 -26.12 -19.24
CA HIS A 71 14.98 -25.41 -18.72
C HIS A 71 14.64 -24.36 -17.66
N LEU A 72 13.48 -23.69 -17.75
CA LEU A 72 12.95 -22.87 -16.66
C LEU A 72 12.69 -23.70 -15.40
N LYS A 73 12.08 -24.89 -15.53
CA LYS A 73 11.90 -25.82 -14.39
C LYS A 73 13.23 -26.26 -13.79
N VAL A 74 14.24 -26.59 -14.60
CA VAL A 74 15.59 -26.90 -14.08
C VAL A 74 16.15 -25.74 -13.26
N LEU A 75 16.06 -24.49 -13.72
CA LEU A 75 16.51 -23.33 -12.91
C LEU A 75 15.70 -23.20 -11.62
N MET A 76 14.38 -23.36 -11.69
CA MET A 76 13.49 -23.29 -10.54
C MET A 76 13.79 -24.38 -9.51
N ASP A 77 14.05 -25.62 -9.93
CA ASP A 77 14.34 -26.76 -9.05
C ASP A 77 15.68 -26.55 -8.34
N GLN A 78 16.72 -26.07 -9.04
CA GLN A 78 18.00 -25.72 -8.41
C GLN A 78 17.87 -24.59 -7.37
N LEU A 79 16.89 -23.68 -7.54
CA LEU A 79 16.52 -22.64 -6.57
C LEU A 79 15.56 -23.12 -5.46
N HIS A 80 15.15 -24.40 -5.45
CA HIS A 80 14.41 -25.02 -4.34
C HIS A 80 15.26 -26.02 -3.55
N VAL A 81 16.24 -26.68 -4.17
CA VAL A 81 17.05 -27.73 -3.53
C VAL A 81 17.90 -27.19 -2.35
N GLY A 82 18.29 -25.91 -2.34
CA GLY A 82 18.98 -25.27 -1.22
C GLY A 82 18.06 -24.65 -0.15
N GLN A 83 16.86 -25.21 0.08
CA GLN A 83 15.95 -24.82 1.16
C GLN A 83 15.66 -26.02 2.09
N ASP A 84 16.71 -26.52 2.74
CA ASP A 84 16.56 -27.56 3.77
C ASP A 84 16.09 -26.91 5.09
N PRO A 85 15.08 -27.45 5.80
CA PRO A 85 14.44 -26.78 6.95
C PRO A 85 15.32 -26.70 8.21
N LEU A 86 16.59 -27.11 8.13
CA LEU A 86 17.58 -27.08 9.21
C LEU A 86 18.72 -26.06 9.02
N GLY A 87 18.70 -25.27 7.94
CA GLY A 87 19.36 -23.96 7.93
C GLY A 87 20.82 -23.87 7.51
N GLU A 88 21.31 -24.72 6.59
CA GLU A 88 22.56 -24.45 5.88
C GLU A 88 22.29 -23.63 4.61
N THR A 89 22.60 -22.33 4.65
CA THR A 89 22.24 -21.33 3.61
C THR A 89 23.29 -21.11 2.52
N SER A 90 24.31 -21.98 2.46
CA SER A 90 25.50 -21.77 1.60
C SER A 90 25.19 -21.93 0.10
N ASP A 91 24.55 -23.04 -0.28
CA ASP A 91 24.45 -23.46 -1.68
C ASP A 91 23.47 -22.61 -2.51
N THR A 92 22.38 -22.13 -1.92
CA THR A 92 21.39 -21.25 -2.57
C THR A 92 21.99 -19.89 -2.96
N SER A 93 22.81 -19.32 -2.06
CA SER A 93 23.55 -18.08 -2.30
C SER A 93 24.58 -18.22 -3.44
N GLU A 94 25.26 -19.37 -3.54
CA GLU A 94 26.18 -19.63 -4.66
C GLU A 94 25.42 -19.82 -5.98
N VAL A 95 24.33 -20.60 -5.99
CA VAL A 95 23.46 -20.81 -7.15
C VAL A 95 22.93 -19.49 -7.72
N THR A 96 22.41 -18.60 -6.87
CA THR A 96 21.89 -17.31 -7.30
C THR A 96 23.01 -16.38 -7.81
N THR A 97 24.17 -16.37 -7.14
CA THR A 97 25.36 -15.64 -7.58
C THR A 97 25.84 -16.10 -8.96
N ILE A 98 25.83 -17.41 -9.23
CA ILE A 98 26.19 -17.97 -10.54
C ILE A 98 25.19 -17.56 -11.62
N ILE A 99 23.88 -17.60 -11.33
CA ILE A 99 22.84 -17.15 -12.27
C ILE A 99 23.02 -15.66 -12.60
N GLN A 100 23.30 -14.80 -11.61
CA GLN A 100 23.56 -13.38 -11.85
C GLN A 100 24.83 -13.14 -12.68
N LYS A 101 25.94 -13.83 -12.35
CA LYS A 101 27.23 -13.70 -13.03
C LYS A 101 27.15 -14.03 -14.52
N HIS A 102 26.31 -15.01 -14.90
CA HIS A 102 26.14 -15.47 -16.29
C HIS A 102 24.96 -14.82 -17.02
N GLY A 103 24.49 -13.65 -16.57
CA GLY A 103 23.47 -12.90 -17.30
C GLY A 103 22.04 -13.47 -17.20
N GLY A 104 21.77 -14.31 -16.20
CA GLY A 104 20.49 -15.00 -16.06
C GLY A 104 19.31 -14.05 -15.81
N VAL A 105 19.47 -13.02 -14.99
CA VAL A 105 18.41 -12.01 -14.74
C VAL A 105 18.00 -11.31 -16.04
N GLN A 106 18.98 -10.95 -16.88
CA GLN A 106 18.82 -10.26 -18.16
C GLN A 106 18.16 -11.18 -19.19
N THR A 107 18.51 -12.48 -19.18
CA THR A 107 17.90 -13.53 -19.99
C THR A 107 16.42 -13.72 -19.61
N LEU A 108 16.12 -13.81 -18.32
CA LEU A 108 14.76 -13.95 -17.79
C LEU A 108 13.90 -12.71 -18.08
N LEU A 109 14.42 -11.49 -17.88
CA LEU A 109 13.74 -10.25 -18.28
C LEU A 109 13.47 -10.22 -19.79
N SER A 110 14.45 -10.63 -20.61
CA SER A 110 14.29 -10.68 -22.06
C SER A 110 13.21 -11.67 -22.48
N LEU A 111 13.07 -12.82 -21.79
CA LEU A 111 11.97 -13.77 -22.03
C LEU A 111 10.60 -13.12 -21.78
N LEU A 112 10.44 -12.38 -20.67
CA LEU A 112 9.18 -11.68 -20.35
C LEU A 112 8.75 -10.64 -21.41
N MET A 113 9.68 -10.12 -22.22
CA MET A 113 9.37 -9.15 -23.27
C MET A 113 8.91 -9.78 -24.59
N VAL A 114 9.11 -11.09 -24.77
CA VAL A 114 8.79 -11.77 -26.04
C VAL A 114 7.32 -12.18 -26.05
N LYS A 115 6.52 -11.46 -26.83
CA LYS A 115 5.08 -11.69 -26.96
C LYS A 115 4.70 -13.04 -27.60
N ASP A 116 5.62 -13.68 -28.30
CA ASP A 116 5.44 -15.01 -28.90
C ASP A 116 6.77 -15.78 -28.84
N LEU A 117 6.91 -16.63 -27.83
CA LEU A 117 8.09 -17.47 -27.59
C LEU A 117 7.97 -18.79 -28.34
N GLY A 118 9.00 -19.13 -29.12
CA GLY A 118 9.18 -20.43 -29.74
C GLY A 118 8.63 -20.55 -31.17
N GLY A 119 9.28 -21.39 -31.97
CA GLY A 119 8.88 -21.67 -33.34
C GLY A 119 7.61 -22.52 -33.41
N ARG A 120 6.91 -22.48 -34.55
CA ARG A 120 5.81 -23.43 -34.81
C ARG A 120 6.39 -24.84 -34.78
N CYS A 121 5.80 -25.73 -34.00
CA CYS A 121 6.15 -27.15 -34.05
C CYS A 121 5.71 -27.74 -35.40
N CYS A 122 6.64 -27.79 -36.35
CA CYS A 122 6.55 -28.70 -37.47
C CYS A 122 6.91 -30.10 -36.95
N PHE A 123 6.08 -31.11 -37.24
CA PHE A 123 6.20 -32.51 -36.79
C PHE A 123 5.93 -32.76 -35.30
N LEU A 124 4.64 -32.92 -34.94
CA LEU A 124 4.03 -34.12 -34.31
C LEU A 124 2.66 -33.74 -33.74
N GLU A 125 1.57 -34.20 -34.38
CA GLU A 125 0.20 -33.80 -34.09
C GLU A 125 -0.39 -34.40 -32.78
N THR A 126 0.39 -35.15 -32.01
CA THR A 126 -0.09 -35.99 -30.90
C THR A 126 0.27 -35.50 -29.50
N CYS A 127 0.92 -34.33 -29.35
CA CYS A 127 1.26 -33.73 -28.05
C CYS A 127 0.53 -32.41 -27.81
N GLN A 128 -0.79 -32.38 -28.02
CA GLN A 128 -1.66 -31.25 -27.68
C GLN A 128 -1.90 -31.14 -26.16
N HIS A 129 -0.87 -30.69 -25.44
CA HIS A 129 -1.10 -29.84 -24.27
C HIS A 129 -0.53 -28.46 -24.62
N ASP A 130 -1.43 -27.52 -24.91
CA ASP A 130 -1.10 -26.15 -25.35
C ASP A 130 -0.35 -25.38 -24.27
N LEU A 131 0.97 -25.55 -24.24
CA LEU A 131 1.84 -24.76 -23.38
C LEU A 131 1.86 -23.32 -23.92
N ASN A 132 1.07 -22.46 -23.29
CA ASN A 132 0.90 -21.07 -23.67
C ASN A 132 2.12 -20.23 -23.22
N VAL A 133 2.18 -18.98 -23.67
CA VAL A 133 3.26 -18.04 -23.30
C VAL A 133 3.10 -17.51 -21.86
N GLY A 134 1.87 -17.43 -21.35
CA GLY A 134 1.55 -17.06 -19.96
C GLY A 134 2.20 -18.00 -18.93
N SER A 135 2.13 -19.33 -19.15
CA SER A 135 2.77 -20.32 -18.27
C SER A 135 4.29 -20.16 -18.22
N LEU A 136 4.92 -19.86 -19.37
CA LEU A 136 6.36 -19.57 -19.43
C LEU A 136 6.71 -18.31 -18.65
N HIS A 137 5.92 -17.24 -18.82
CA HIS A 137 6.09 -15.99 -18.08
C HIS A 137 5.85 -16.17 -16.58
N ALA A 138 4.84 -16.96 -16.16
CA ALA A 138 4.54 -17.21 -14.75
C ALA A 138 5.71 -17.88 -14.01
N VAL A 139 6.32 -18.92 -14.61
CA VAL A 139 7.51 -19.58 -14.05
C VAL A 139 8.72 -18.63 -14.09
N THR A 140 8.87 -17.83 -15.15
CA THR A 140 9.94 -16.83 -15.27
C THR A 140 9.85 -15.76 -14.17
N LEU A 141 8.63 -15.31 -13.83
CA LEU A 141 8.34 -14.38 -12.75
C LEU A 141 8.65 -14.98 -11.36
N ASP A 142 8.31 -16.25 -11.12
CA ASP A 142 8.67 -16.94 -9.87
C ASP A 142 10.19 -17.06 -9.69
N ILE A 143 10.92 -17.41 -10.74
CA ILE A 143 12.40 -17.48 -10.73
C ILE A 143 12.99 -16.08 -10.45
N LEU A 144 12.52 -15.04 -11.15
CA LEU A 144 12.96 -13.67 -10.92
C LEU A 144 12.67 -13.20 -9.49
N ARG A 145 11.51 -13.53 -8.94
CA ARG A 145 11.14 -13.19 -7.56
C ARG A 145 12.08 -13.83 -6.54
N LYS A 146 12.43 -15.10 -6.72
CA LYS A 146 13.45 -15.78 -5.89
C LYS A 146 14.82 -15.10 -6.00
N LEU A 147 15.28 -14.82 -7.22
CA LEU A 147 16.55 -14.12 -7.44
C LEU A 147 16.58 -12.73 -6.79
N THR A 148 15.46 -11.99 -6.77
CA THR A 148 15.37 -10.68 -6.11
C THR A 148 15.25 -10.74 -4.59
N LEU A 149 14.92 -11.90 -4.01
CA LEU A 149 14.89 -12.10 -2.55
C LEU A 149 16.28 -12.39 -2.00
N GLU A 150 17.10 -13.15 -2.74
CA GLU A 150 18.42 -13.61 -2.28
C GLU A 150 19.57 -12.69 -2.73
N LEU A 151 19.41 -11.95 -3.84
CA LEU A 151 20.46 -11.09 -4.40
C LEU A 151 20.15 -9.60 -4.25
N HIS A 152 21.23 -8.80 -4.17
CA HIS A 152 21.17 -7.33 -4.25
C HIS A 152 20.73 -6.80 -5.63
N SER A 153 20.32 -7.69 -6.56
CA SER A 153 19.76 -7.34 -7.87
C SER A 153 18.42 -6.61 -7.75
N GLY A 154 17.62 -6.88 -6.69
CA GLY A 154 16.33 -6.24 -6.44
C GLY A 154 16.39 -4.71 -6.46
N ALA A 155 17.40 -4.12 -5.81
CA ALA A 155 17.60 -2.66 -5.75
C ALA A 155 18.01 -2.01 -7.08
N ARG A 156 18.43 -2.80 -8.09
CA ARG A 156 18.75 -2.30 -9.44
C ARG A 156 17.55 -2.43 -10.39
N LEU A 157 16.77 -3.50 -10.20
CA LEU A 157 15.54 -3.74 -10.94
C LEU A 157 14.42 -2.79 -10.49
N SER A 158 14.38 -2.43 -9.21
CA SER A 158 13.39 -1.52 -8.62
C SER A 158 13.42 -0.10 -9.22
N GLU A 159 14.61 0.43 -9.53
CA GLU A 159 14.79 1.74 -10.15
C GLU A 159 14.60 1.73 -11.68
N SER A 160 14.39 0.56 -12.30
CA SER A 160 14.14 0.46 -13.75
C SER A 160 12.64 0.57 -14.05
N ASP A 161 12.21 1.77 -14.44
CA ASP A 161 10.81 2.04 -14.84
C ASP A 161 10.35 1.13 -15.99
N GLU A 162 11.24 0.76 -16.92
CA GLU A 162 10.91 -0.17 -18.01
C GLU A 162 10.58 -1.58 -17.50
N VAL A 163 11.34 -2.09 -16.52
CA VAL A 163 11.05 -3.39 -15.88
C VAL A 163 9.69 -3.34 -15.21
N LEU A 164 9.38 -2.28 -14.47
CA LEU A 164 8.07 -2.11 -13.86
C LEU A 164 6.96 -2.03 -14.92
N GLN A 165 7.14 -1.28 -16.01
CA GLN A 165 6.17 -1.23 -17.13
C GLN A 165 5.91 -2.61 -17.76
N ILE A 166 6.93 -3.44 -17.94
CA ILE A 166 6.78 -4.83 -18.41
C ILE A 166 5.92 -5.61 -17.41
N LEU A 167 6.21 -5.52 -16.11
CA LEU A 167 5.46 -6.23 -15.07
C LEU A 167 3.99 -5.78 -15.00
N PHE A 168 3.70 -4.48 -15.08
CA PHE A 168 2.32 -3.98 -15.19
C PHE A 168 1.63 -4.45 -16.48
N SER A 169 2.34 -4.58 -17.60
CA SER A 169 1.77 -5.14 -18.82
C SER A 169 1.42 -6.63 -18.70
N LEU A 170 2.19 -7.39 -17.92
CA LEU A 170 1.90 -8.79 -17.58
C LEU A 170 0.74 -8.94 -16.59
N MET A 171 0.37 -7.91 -15.83
CA MET A 171 -0.86 -7.91 -15.02
C MET A 171 -2.14 -7.81 -15.88
N LEU A 172 -2.05 -7.56 -17.19
CA LEU A 172 -3.22 -7.62 -18.07
C LEU A 172 -3.67 -9.07 -18.37
N ASP A 173 -2.81 -10.05 -18.12
CA ASP A 173 -3.14 -11.47 -18.24
C ASP A 173 -3.34 -12.13 -16.87
N LYS A 174 -4.33 -13.03 -16.80
CA LYS A 174 -4.81 -13.64 -15.54
C LYS A 174 -3.83 -14.67 -15.00
N GLU A 175 -3.09 -15.35 -15.87
CA GLU A 175 -2.13 -16.39 -15.48
C GLU A 175 -0.87 -15.78 -14.85
N THR A 176 -0.39 -14.66 -15.39
CA THR A 176 0.77 -13.93 -14.86
C THR A 176 0.45 -12.95 -13.74
N TYR A 177 -0.81 -12.51 -13.57
CA TYR A 177 -1.20 -11.45 -12.60
C TYR A 177 -0.58 -11.62 -11.21
N THR A 178 -0.84 -12.76 -10.57
CA THR A 178 -0.49 -13.00 -9.16
C THR A 178 1.02 -13.10 -8.94
N LYS A 179 1.77 -13.46 -9.98
CA LYS A 179 3.23 -13.52 -9.98
C LYS A 179 3.85 -12.15 -10.25
N ALA A 180 3.31 -11.42 -11.22
CA ALA A 180 3.76 -10.08 -11.58
C ALA A 180 3.52 -9.08 -10.45
N ILE A 181 2.36 -9.12 -9.80
CA ILE A 181 2.04 -8.22 -8.68
C ILE A 181 2.94 -8.46 -7.47
N ALA A 182 3.16 -9.72 -7.08
CA ALA A 182 4.04 -10.08 -5.96
C ALA A 182 5.52 -9.74 -6.22
N LEU A 183 5.94 -9.67 -7.49
CA LEU A 183 7.26 -9.17 -7.87
C LEU A 183 7.33 -7.63 -7.82
N VAL A 184 6.30 -6.92 -8.30
CA VAL A 184 6.24 -5.45 -8.21
C VAL A 184 6.19 -4.97 -6.76
N GLU A 185 5.37 -5.60 -5.91
CA GLU A 185 5.35 -5.36 -4.45
C GLU A 185 6.76 -5.44 -3.85
N HIS A 186 7.47 -6.53 -4.14
CA HIS A 186 8.82 -6.77 -3.64
C HIS A 186 9.85 -5.76 -4.18
N LEU A 187 9.77 -5.40 -5.47
CA LEU A 187 10.65 -4.39 -6.06
C LEU A 187 10.39 -2.99 -5.49
N LEU A 188 9.13 -2.64 -5.20
CA LEU A 188 8.78 -1.33 -4.63
C LEU A 188 9.36 -1.13 -3.21
N ILE A 189 9.57 -2.20 -2.43
CA ILE A 189 10.23 -2.12 -1.11
C ILE A 189 11.68 -1.60 -1.24
N PHE A 190 12.39 -1.95 -2.31
CA PHE A 190 13.78 -1.49 -2.53
C PHE A 190 13.87 -0.17 -3.31
N ARG A 191 12.74 0.39 -3.75
CA ARG A 191 12.74 1.58 -4.61
C ARG A 191 12.83 2.85 -3.75
N LYS A 192 13.84 3.68 -4.01
CA LYS A 192 14.07 4.96 -3.33
C LYS A 192 13.20 6.08 -3.87
N SER A 193 12.86 6.01 -5.16
CA SER A 193 12.03 7.01 -5.84
C SER A 193 10.56 6.58 -5.86
N THR A 194 9.63 7.48 -5.50
CA THR A 194 8.19 7.19 -5.64
C THR A 194 7.85 6.93 -7.11
N LEU A 195 7.26 5.76 -7.41
CA LEU A 195 6.82 5.40 -8.76
C LEU A 195 5.71 6.35 -9.24
N GLN A 196 5.90 6.92 -10.42
CA GLN A 196 4.91 7.79 -11.08
C GLN A 196 3.91 6.95 -11.87
N LEU A 197 2.65 6.88 -11.43
CA LEU A 197 1.67 5.95 -12.02
C LEU A 197 1.27 6.34 -13.46
N ASN A 198 1.25 7.64 -13.78
CA ASN A 198 0.81 8.12 -15.09
C ASN A 198 1.79 7.85 -16.25
N THR A 199 3.02 7.39 -15.98
CA THR A 199 3.98 6.99 -17.04
C THR A 199 3.77 5.54 -17.50
N ILE A 200 3.01 4.74 -16.75
CA ILE A 200 2.83 3.31 -17.02
C ILE A 200 1.79 3.12 -18.14
N PRO A 201 2.17 2.52 -19.30
CA PRO A 201 1.26 2.38 -20.43
C PRO A 201 0.04 1.51 -20.10
N SER A 202 -1.16 1.99 -20.46
CA SER A 202 -2.43 1.28 -20.24
C SER A 202 -2.77 0.94 -18.78
N LEU A 203 -2.16 1.62 -17.79
CA LEU A 203 -2.46 1.39 -16.38
C LEU A 203 -3.92 1.73 -16.02
N ASP A 204 -4.47 2.77 -16.65
CA ASP A 204 -5.88 3.11 -16.61
C ASP A 204 -6.76 1.92 -17.01
N ARG A 205 -6.41 1.23 -18.10
CA ARG A 205 -7.13 0.06 -18.63
C ARG A 205 -6.96 -1.19 -17.78
N LEU A 206 -5.78 -1.35 -17.16
CA LEU A 206 -5.54 -2.42 -16.18
C LEU A 206 -6.48 -2.21 -14.99
N ILE A 207 -6.36 -1.09 -14.29
CA ILE A 207 -7.13 -0.79 -13.07
C ILE A 207 -8.64 -0.73 -13.36
N ALA A 208 -9.06 -0.24 -14.53
CA ALA A 208 -10.45 -0.27 -14.97
C ALA A 208 -11.05 -1.69 -15.05
N LYS A 209 -10.23 -2.71 -15.32
CA LYS A 209 -10.63 -4.13 -15.36
C LYS A 209 -10.49 -4.85 -14.02
N LEU A 210 -9.74 -4.31 -13.06
CA LEU A 210 -9.55 -4.96 -11.76
C LEU A 210 -10.83 -4.88 -10.93
N ASP A 211 -11.30 -6.04 -10.50
CA ASP A 211 -12.41 -6.23 -9.59
C ASP A 211 -12.02 -7.17 -8.45
N GLY A 212 -12.91 -7.26 -7.45
CA GLY A 212 -12.82 -8.25 -6.38
C GLY A 212 -11.42 -8.40 -5.80
N GLN A 213 -10.89 -9.62 -5.93
CA GLN A 213 -9.60 -9.99 -5.35
C GLN A 213 -8.40 -9.36 -6.06
N TYR A 214 -8.51 -9.14 -7.37
CA TYR A 214 -7.45 -8.56 -8.16
C TYR A 214 -7.24 -7.09 -7.77
N LEU A 215 -8.34 -6.33 -7.66
CA LEU A 215 -8.30 -4.94 -7.19
C LEU A 215 -7.74 -4.82 -5.77
N ALA A 216 -8.11 -5.73 -4.88
CA ALA A 216 -7.65 -5.72 -3.50
C ALA A 216 -6.14 -5.99 -3.39
N ASN A 217 -5.60 -6.98 -4.11
CA ASN A 217 -4.15 -7.18 -4.19
C ASN A 217 -3.46 -5.94 -4.77
N PHE A 218 -4.08 -5.23 -5.71
CA PHE A 218 -3.53 -3.98 -6.26
C PHE A 218 -3.46 -2.82 -5.25
N CYS A 219 -4.19 -2.91 -4.13
CA CYS A 219 -4.11 -1.92 -3.06
C CYS A 219 -2.75 -1.89 -2.35
N SER A 220 -1.95 -2.96 -2.39
CA SER A 220 -0.57 -2.96 -1.86
C SER A 220 0.34 -1.97 -2.64
N ILE A 221 0.29 -2.01 -3.97
CA ILE A 221 1.00 -1.09 -4.88
C ILE A 221 0.47 0.34 -4.68
N LEU A 222 -0.85 0.52 -4.60
CA LEU A 222 -1.44 1.85 -4.36
C LEU A 222 -1.00 2.42 -3.02
N ALA A 223 -0.99 1.61 -1.95
CA ALA A 223 -0.52 2.02 -0.64
C ALA A 223 0.89 2.61 -0.70
N VAL A 224 1.86 1.92 -1.32
CA VAL A 224 3.24 2.42 -1.43
C VAL A 224 3.34 3.65 -2.34
N THR A 225 2.53 3.74 -3.40
CA THR A 225 2.64 4.82 -4.41
C THR A 225 1.87 6.10 -4.09
N ILE A 226 0.88 6.07 -3.20
CA ILE A 226 0.10 7.27 -2.78
C ILE A 226 0.32 7.67 -1.31
N SER A 227 0.89 6.82 -0.47
CA SER A 227 1.05 7.10 0.97
C SER A 227 2.29 7.93 1.28
N ASP A 228 2.15 8.93 2.16
CA ASP A 228 3.28 9.68 2.73
C ASP A 228 3.87 8.99 3.98
N LEU A 229 3.62 7.68 4.22
CA LEU A 229 4.00 6.99 5.47
C LEU A 229 5.49 7.10 5.81
N ASP A 230 6.36 7.05 4.82
CA ASP A 230 7.83 7.16 4.96
C ASP A 230 8.26 8.53 5.56
N VAL A 231 7.37 9.52 5.60
CA VAL A 231 7.59 10.83 6.23
C VAL A 231 7.27 10.80 7.74
N TYR A 232 6.58 9.77 8.22
CA TYR A 232 6.04 9.67 9.59
C TYR A 232 6.69 8.57 10.44
N GLU A 233 7.87 8.05 10.07
CA GLU A 233 8.54 6.88 10.68
C GLU A 233 8.57 6.88 12.22
N ASN A 234 8.59 8.06 12.86
CA ASN A 234 8.68 8.21 14.31
C ASN A 234 7.36 8.57 15.03
N LYS A 235 6.19 8.58 14.35
CA LYS A 235 4.89 8.97 14.97
C LYS A 235 3.75 8.02 14.61
N THR A 236 3.27 7.29 15.61
CA THR A 236 2.21 6.28 15.48
C THR A 236 0.79 6.84 15.59
N LEU A 237 0.61 8.02 16.20
CA LEU A 237 -0.69 8.63 16.49
C LEU A 237 -1.22 9.48 15.31
N LEU A 238 -2.46 9.20 14.90
CA LEU A 238 -3.12 9.87 13.76
C LEU A 238 -3.24 11.39 13.91
N TYR A 239 -3.50 11.86 15.14
CA TYR A 239 -3.60 13.29 15.44
C TYR A 239 -2.28 14.01 15.14
N GLU A 240 -1.15 13.39 15.50
CA GLU A 240 0.18 13.94 15.24
C GLU A 240 0.55 13.90 13.75
N GLN A 241 0.19 12.83 13.05
CA GLN A 241 0.36 12.72 11.60
C GLN A 241 -0.45 13.80 10.85
N SER A 242 -1.71 14.02 11.25
CA SER A 242 -2.58 15.06 10.68
C SER A 242 -2.02 16.47 10.93
N LYS A 243 -1.60 16.76 12.17
CA LYS A 243 -0.96 18.03 12.56
C LYS A 243 0.40 18.26 11.88
N LEU A 244 1.17 17.21 11.62
CA LEU A 244 2.38 17.32 10.81
C LEU A 244 2.04 17.59 9.33
N ARG A 245 1.02 16.93 8.77
CA ARG A 245 0.59 17.12 7.38
C ARG A 245 0.21 18.58 7.08
N SER A 246 -0.43 19.28 8.03
CA SER A 246 -0.74 20.71 7.87
C SER A 246 0.49 21.62 7.89
N ASN A 247 1.60 21.16 8.48
CA ASN A 247 2.79 21.98 8.70
C ASN A 247 3.90 21.72 7.65
N ILE A 248 3.90 20.53 7.03
CA ILE A 248 4.89 20.14 6.02
C ILE A 248 4.46 20.67 4.64
N LYS A 249 5.08 21.78 4.21
CA LYS A 249 4.91 22.34 2.85
C LYS A 249 5.55 21.47 1.75
N SER A 250 6.32 20.45 2.10
CA SER A 250 7.14 19.62 1.20
C SER A 250 6.67 18.18 1.05
N LEU A 251 5.36 17.91 1.19
CA LEU A 251 4.78 16.61 0.81
C LEU A 251 4.98 16.41 -0.70
N SER A 252 5.28 15.17 -1.10
CA SER A 252 5.67 14.89 -2.49
C SER A 252 4.49 15.20 -3.44
N PRO A 253 4.61 16.17 -4.37
CA PRO A 253 3.53 16.48 -5.30
C PRO A 253 3.20 15.28 -6.20
N LEU A 254 4.13 14.34 -6.35
CA LEU A 254 3.95 13.11 -7.10
C LEU A 254 2.89 12.17 -6.48
N ARG A 255 2.77 12.15 -5.15
CA ARG A 255 1.78 11.33 -4.44
C ARG A 255 0.36 11.90 -4.62
N ASP A 256 0.20 13.23 -4.59
CA ASP A 256 -1.05 13.90 -5.00
C ASP A 256 -1.38 13.63 -6.49
N ILE A 257 -0.39 13.66 -7.39
CA ILE A 257 -0.58 13.37 -8.83
C ILE A 257 -1.01 11.90 -9.05
N ASN A 258 -0.41 10.96 -8.33
CA ASN A 258 -0.79 9.55 -8.36
C ASN A 258 -2.23 9.36 -7.84
N GLN A 259 -2.60 10.01 -6.73
CA GLN A 259 -3.96 10.02 -6.19
C GLN A 259 -4.96 10.57 -7.22
N GLU A 260 -4.67 11.70 -7.84
CA GLU A 260 -5.53 12.31 -8.86
C GLU A 260 -5.68 11.43 -10.12
N PHE A 261 -4.59 10.81 -10.58
CA PHE A 261 -4.63 9.85 -11.69
C PHE A 261 -5.57 8.68 -11.38
N ILE A 262 -5.47 8.09 -10.19
CA ILE A 262 -6.31 6.96 -9.77
C ILE A 262 -7.78 7.35 -9.62
N LEU A 263 -8.08 8.53 -9.06
CA LEU A 263 -9.45 9.01 -8.89
C LEU A 263 -10.16 9.36 -10.21
N ARG A 264 -9.41 9.63 -11.28
CA ARG A 264 -9.96 9.81 -12.64
C ARG A 264 -10.43 8.50 -13.29
N ILE A 265 -10.08 7.32 -12.75
CA ILE A 265 -10.43 6.02 -13.33
C ILE A 265 -11.91 5.70 -13.02
N PRO A 266 -12.77 5.50 -14.05
CA PRO A 266 -14.20 5.30 -13.84
C PRO A 266 -14.53 4.13 -12.92
N HIS A 267 -15.45 4.39 -11.98
CA HIS A 267 -15.96 3.44 -10.99
C HIS A 267 -14.91 2.84 -10.03
N PHE A 268 -13.64 3.26 -10.07
CA PHE A 268 -12.58 2.76 -9.20
C PHE A 268 -12.98 2.84 -7.71
N LEU A 269 -13.44 4.01 -7.27
CA LEU A 269 -13.84 4.24 -5.88
C LEU A 269 -15.07 3.40 -5.48
N SER A 270 -16.02 3.20 -6.40
CA SER A 270 -17.17 2.30 -6.16
C SER A 270 -16.69 0.87 -5.94
N ARG A 271 -15.90 0.30 -6.87
CA ARG A 271 -15.39 -1.08 -6.76
C ARG A 271 -14.57 -1.28 -5.48
N LEU A 272 -13.80 -0.28 -5.07
CA LEU A 272 -13.00 -0.32 -3.85
C LEU A 272 -13.87 -0.30 -2.58
N VAL A 273 -14.88 0.59 -2.50
CA VAL A 273 -15.88 0.58 -1.40
C VAL A 273 -16.66 -0.73 -1.39
N ASP A 274 -17.01 -1.25 -2.56
CA ASP A 274 -17.75 -2.50 -2.72
C ASP A 274 -16.98 -3.71 -2.19
N PHE A 275 -15.68 -3.78 -2.44
CA PHE A 275 -14.83 -4.83 -1.87
C PHE A 275 -14.57 -4.62 -0.37
N ALA A 276 -14.15 -3.42 0.04
CA ALA A 276 -13.78 -3.11 1.43
C ALA A 276 -14.93 -3.38 2.42
N THR A 277 -16.18 -3.17 2.00
CA THR A 277 -17.38 -3.37 2.80
C THR A 277 -18.16 -4.66 2.46
N LYS A 278 -17.59 -5.56 1.64
CA LYS A 278 -18.30 -6.74 1.14
C LYS A 278 -18.78 -7.66 2.25
N LEU A 279 -20.05 -8.06 2.19
CA LEU A 279 -20.65 -9.08 3.06
C LEU A 279 -20.78 -10.43 2.30
N PRO A 280 -20.78 -11.58 3.01
CA PRO A 280 -20.59 -11.72 4.46
C PRO A 280 -19.14 -11.43 4.90
N TYR A 281 -18.98 -11.02 6.16
CA TYR A 281 -17.69 -11.03 6.86
C TYR A 281 -17.57 -12.35 7.63
N LEU A 282 -16.67 -13.23 7.18
CA LEU A 282 -16.53 -14.59 7.71
C LEU A 282 -15.63 -14.64 8.95
N MET A 283 -16.10 -14.06 10.06
CA MET A 283 -15.55 -14.29 11.42
C MET A 283 -16.57 -14.90 12.39
N ASN A 284 -17.77 -15.24 11.92
CA ASN A 284 -18.82 -15.83 12.76
C ASN A 284 -18.45 -17.26 13.21
N ARG A 285 -17.90 -17.36 14.43
CA ARG A 285 -17.64 -18.58 15.20
C ARG A 285 -16.75 -19.63 14.50
N ILE A 286 -15.46 -19.32 14.38
CA ILE A 286 -14.47 -20.38 14.20
C ILE A 286 -14.40 -21.19 15.50
N GLN A 287 -14.93 -22.41 15.50
CA GLN A 287 -14.75 -23.31 16.65
C GLN A 287 -13.27 -23.75 16.73
N PRO A 288 -12.66 -23.83 17.93
CA PRO A 288 -11.22 -24.08 18.09
C PRO A 288 -10.67 -25.30 17.34
N GLN A 289 -11.51 -26.30 17.09
CA GLN A 289 -11.14 -27.59 16.53
C GLN A 289 -10.95 -27.57 14.99
N THR A 290 -11.32 -26.49 14.30
CA THR A 290 -11.21 -26.38 12.82
C THR A 290 -10.07 -25.46 12.37
N ILE A 291 -9.36 -24.83 13.32
CA ILE A 291 -8.47 -23.70 13.06
C ILE A 291 -7.33 -24.04 12.10
N ALA A 292 -6.56 -25.10 12.34
CA ALA A 292 -5.30 -25.37 11.64
C ALA A 292 -5.44 -25.47 10.11
N ASN A 293 -6.56 -26.02 9.60
CA ASN A 293 -6.75 -26.26 8.16
C ASN A 293 -7.47 -25.11 7.44
N GLN A 294 -7.94 -24.07 8.15
CA GLN A 294 -8.71 -22.95 7.58
C GLN A 294 -8.01 -21.59 7.67
N ILE A 295 -6.96 -21.43 8.49
CA ILE A 295 -6.23 -20.17 8.67
C ILE A 295 -5.83 -19.54 7.33
N ASP A 296 -5.13 -20.26 6.46
CA ASP A 296 -4.63 -19.70 5.20
C ASP A 296 -5.76 -19.25 4.26
N SER A 297 -6.88 -19.97 4.27
CA SER A 297 -8.06 -19.62 3.46
C SER A 297 -8.81 -18.37 3.95
N LEU A 298 -8.62 -17.99 5.23
CA LEU A 298 -9.26 -16.84 5.86
C LEU A 298 -8.33 -15.62 5.92
N THR A 299 -7.04 -15.84 6.18
CA THR A 299 -6.04 -14.76 6.37
C THR A 299 -5.85 -13.92 5.11
N GLY A 300 -5.79 -14.54 3.93
CA GLY A 300 -5.68 -13.81 2.66
C GLY A 300 -6.81 -12.78 2.47
N PRO A 301 -8.09 -13.23 2.39
CA PRO A 301 -9.25 -12.34 2.23
C PRO A 301 -9.37 -11.26 3.31
N MET A 302 -8.86 -11.50 4.52
CA MET A 302 -8.79 -10.49 5.57
C MET A 302 -7.73 -9.43 5.29
N LEU A 303 -6.48 -9.82 4.98
CA LEU A 303 -5.40 -8.88 4.64
C LEU A 303 -5.76 -8.01 3.43
N GLN A 304 -6.33 -8.62 2.40
CA GLN A 304 -6.77 -7.93 1.18
C GLN A 304 -7.87 -6.89 1.48
N ARG A 305 -8.70 -7.13 2.51
CA ARG A 305 -9.65 -6.15 3.03
C ARG A 305 -8.97 -5.04 3.86
N VAL A 306 -7.95 -5.37 4.66
CA VAL A 306 -7.12 -4.39 5.38
C VAL A 306 -6.52 -3.38 4.38
N GLU A 307 -5.91 -3.87 3.30
CA GLU A 307 -5.31 -3.05 2.24
C GLU A 307 -6.34 -2.16 1.55
N SER A 308 -7.52 -2.70 1.23
CA SER A 308 -8.61 -1.96 0.60
C SER A 308 -9.16 -0.83 1.49
N VAL A 309 -9.38 -1.12 2.78
CA VAL A 309 -9.80 -0.11 3.79
C VAL A 309 -8.70 0.93 4.01
N TYR A 310 -7.44 0.51 4.04
CA TYR A 310 -6.30 1.40 4.19
C TYR A 310 -6.14 2.37 3.00
N VAL A 311 -6.26 1.90 1.76
CA VAL A 311 -6.23 2.76 0.57
C VAL A 311 -7.41 3.75 0.56
N LEU A 312 -8.61 3.36 0.98
CA LEU A 312 -9.72 4.32 1.18
C LEU A 312 -9.35 5.41 2.20
N GLY A 313 -8.66 5.03 3.28
CA GLY A 313 -8.13 5.97 4.28
C GLY A 313 -7.09 6.94 3.71
N LEU A 314 -6.18 6.45 2.85
CA LEU A 314 -5.19 7.28 2.15
C LEU A 314 -5.82 8.24 1.14
N LEU A 315 -6.85 7.81 0.40
CA LEU A 315 -7.57 8.66 -0.56
C LEU A 315 -8.32 9.81 0.12
N LEU A 316 -8.57 9.73 1.42
CA LEU A 316 -9.12 10.82 2.25
C LEU A 316 -8.05 11.78 2.81
N LEU A 317 -6.78 11.57 2.47
CA LEU A 317 -5.69 12.51 2.73
C LEU A 317 -5.41 13.34 1.45
N GLY A 318 -4.55 14.35 1.58
CA GLY A 318 -4.09 15.14 0.42
C GLY A 318 -5.12 16.09 -0.16
N LYS A 319 -4.83 16.60 -1.37
CA LYS A 319 -5.62 17.69 -1.99
C LYS A 319 -7.03 17.28 -2.40
N GLN A 320 -7.22 16.02 -2.77
CA GLN A 320 -8.50 15.50 -3.30
C GLN A 320 -9.51 15.11 -2.20
N ARG A 321 -9.14 15.25 -0.91
CA ARG A 321 -9.94 14.86 0.26
C ARG A 321 -11.43 15.22 0.17
N LYS A 322 -11.75 16.48 -0.14
CA LYS A 322 -13.14 16.97 -0.15
C LYS A 322 -13.98 16.29 -1.23
N GLU A 323 -13.44 16.11 -2.42
CA GLU A 323 -14.13 15.39 -3.51
C GLU A 323 -14.32 13.91 -3.15
N VAL A 324 -13.30 13.27 -2.58
CA VAL A 324 -13.40 11.88 -2.10
C VAL A 324 -14.44 11.74 -0.99
N GLN A 325 -14.54 12.69 -0.04
CA GLN A 325 -15.60 12.71 0.98
C GLN A 325 -17.00 12.78 0.34
N VAL A 326 -17.22 13.65 -0.65
CA VAL A 326 -18.49 13.77 -1.40
C VAL A 326 -18.84 12.44 -2.08
N GLN A 327 -17.88 11.82 -2.77
CA GLN A 327 -18.12 10.55 -3.47
C GLN A 327 -18.37 9.38 -2.51
N LEU A 328 -17.63 9.28 -1.41
CA LEU A 328 -17.82 8.23 -0.40
C LEU A 328 -19.16 8.37 0.36
N ALA A 329 -19.64 9.60 0.57
CA ALA A 329 -20.99 9.86 1.08
C ALA A 329 -22.07 9.34 0.11
N ARG A 330 -21.94 9.67 -1.18
CA ARG A 330 -22.85 9.18 -2.25
C ARG A 330 -22.83 7.65 -2.37
N LEU A 331 -21.66 7.02 -2.21
CA LEU A 331 -21.47 5.56 -2.20
C LEU A 331 -21.95 4.88 -0.90
N ARG A 332 -22.56 5.63 0.03
CA ARG A 332 -23.09 5.17 1.33
C ARG A 332 -22.04 4.42 2.16
N LEU A 333 -20.80 4.92 2.19
CA LEU A 333 -19.71 4.28 2.94
C LEU A 333 -20.06 4.09 4.41
N ILE A 334 -20.53 5.14 5.10
CA ILE A 334 -20.78 5.10 6.54
C ILE A 334 -21.87 4.08 6.96
N PRO A 335 -23.05 4.00 6.31
CA PRO A 335 -24.01 2.94 6.59
C PRO A 335 -23.43 1.52 6.42
N ARG A 336 -22.62 1.31 5.38
CA ARG A 336 -21.97 0.01 5.11
C ARG A 336 -20.90 -0.33 6.15
N LEU A 337 -20.12 0.65 6.59
CA LEU A 337 -19.19 0.51 7.71
C LEU A 337 -19.92 0.25 9.03
N SER A 338 -21.10 0.85 9.24
CA SER A 338 -21.96 0.56 10.41
C SER A 338 -22.46 -0.87 10.43
N SER A 339 -22.80 -1.45 9.27
CA SER A 339 -23.17 -2.88 9.15
C SER A 339 -21.96 -3.80 9.35
N LEU A 340 -20.78 -3.41 8.87
CA LEU A 340 -19.54 -4.17 9.07
C LEU A 340 -19.08 -4.15 10.54
N PHE A 341 -19.27 -3.03 11.24
CA PHE A 341 -18.94 -2.86 12.65
C PHE A 341 -19.60 -3.92 13.55
N ASP A 342 -20.85 -4.28 13.25
CA ASP A 342 -21.64 -5.24 14.01
C ASP A 342 -21.12 -6.69 13.87
N LEU A 343 -20.22 -6.94 12.93
CA LEU A 343 -19.62 -8.25 12.65
C LEU A 343 -18.19 -8.38 13.22
N PHE A 344 -17.63 -7.31 13.81
CA PHE A 344 -16.33 -7.36 14.47
C PHE A 344 -16.43 -7.83 15.92
N ILE A 345 -15.49 -8.68 16.34
CA ILE A 345 -15.40 -9.18 17.70
C ILE A 345 -14.63 -8.15 18.54
N TRP A 346 -15.33 -7.12 19.03
CA TRP A 346 -14.68 -6.03 19.77
C TRP A 346 -14.07 -6.46 21.10
N LYS A 347 -14.62 -7.48 21.77
CA LYS A 347 -14.07 -8.08 22.99
C LYS A 347 -13.50 -9.46 22.71
N CYS A 348 -12.24 -9.69 23.06
CA CYS A 348 -11.62 -11.02 23.10
C CYS A 348 -11.31 -11.37 24.57
N GLU A 349 -12.24 -12.03 25.26
CA GLU A 349 -12.12 -12.34 26.70
C GLU A 349 -11.05 -13.42 26.99
N THR A 350 -10.59 -14.12 25.96
CA THR A 350 -9.57 -15.16 26.01
C THR A 350 -8.40 -14.83 25.06
N TYR A 351 -7.22 -14.54 25.61
CA TYR A 351 -5.98 -14.31 24.85
C TYR A 351 -5.54 -15.52 23.99
N GLN A 352 -6.13 -16.70 24.22
CA GLN A 352 -5.77 -17.95 23.56
C GLN A 352 -6.46 -18.15 22.19
N GLU A 353 -7.51 -17.39 21.85
CA GLU A 353 -8.37 -17.65 20.68
C GLU A 353 -8.05 -16.81 19.42
N ARG A 354 -7.08 -15.89 19.48
CA ARG A 354 -6.73 -15.08 18.30
C ARG A 354 -6.08 -15.96 17.20
N ILE A 355 -6.54 -15.83 15.96
CA ILE A 355 -5.83 -16.35 14.78
C ILE A 355 -4.43 -15.73 14.76
N ARG A 356 -3.40 -16.57 14.93
CA ARG A 356 -2.00 -16.13 14.96
C ARG A 356 -1.45 -16.05 13.54
N VAL A 357 -0.73 -14.98 13.24
CA VAL A 357 0.10 -14.92 12.03
C VAL A 357 1.32 -15.83 12.24
N PRO A 358 1.65 -16.75 11.31
CA PRO A 358 2.86 -17.57 11.41
C PRO A 358 4.12 -16.71 11.56
N GLY A 359 5.03 -17.11 12.45
CA GLY A 359 6.35 -16.47 12.63
C GLY A 359 6.45 -15.40 13.73
N HIS A 360 5.39 -15.08 14.47
CA HIS A 360 5.45 -14.09 15.56
C HIS A 360 5.62 -14.70 16.96
N LEU A 361 6.28 -13.95 17.85
CA LEU A 361 6.45 -14.29 19.28
C LEU A 361 5.11 -14.41 20.02
N SER A 362 5.09 -15.20 21.09
CA SER A 362 3.89 -15.49 21.91
C SER A 362 3.25 -14.26 22.59
N SER A 363 3.92 -13.11 22.58
CA SER A 363 3.45 -11.83 23.09
C SER A 363 2.92 -10.86 22.02
N CYS A 364 2.93 -11.21 20.73
CA CYS A 364 2.52 -10.29 19.67
C CYS A 364 0.99 -10.16 19.55
N GLU A 365 0.49 -8.93 19.61
CA GLU A 365 -0.94 -8.62 19.37
C GLU A 365 -1.33 -8.55 17.88
N CYS A 366 -0.36 -8.79 16.99
CA CYS A 366 -0.46 -8.65 15.54
C CYS A 366 -1.37 -9.71 14.87
N SER A 367 -2.67 -9.43 14.81
CA SER A 367 -3.65 -10.22 14.04
C SER A 367 -4.19 -9.42 12.83
N PRO A 368 -4.53 -10.06 11.69
CA PRO A 368 -5.17 -9.40 10.56
C PRO A 368 -6.52 -8.74 10.93
N GLU A 369 -7.20 -9.27 11.94
CA GLU A 369 -8.44 -8.69 12.48
C GLU A 369 -8.16 -7.38 13.22
N VAL A 370 -7.10 -7.33 14.03
CA VAL A 370 -6.66 -6.12 14.75
C VAL A 370 -6.23 -5.05 13.75
N ALA A 371 -5.47 -5.43 12.72
CA ALA A 371 -5.10 -4.54 11.63
C ALA A 371 -6.35 -3.98 10.91
N LEU A 372 -7.36 -4.82 10.63
CA LEU A 372 -8.61 -4.37 10.01
C LEU A 372 -9.40 -3.39 10.89
N LYS A 373 -9.49 -3.64 12.20
CA LYS A 373 -10.12 -2.74 13.18
C LYS A 373 -9.42 -1.38 13.24
N ILE A 374 -8.08 -1.37 13.25
CA ILE A 374 -7.27 -0.15 13.23
C ILE A 374 -7.52 0.64 11.93
N GLN A 375 -7.45 -0.01 10.76
CA GLN A 375 -7.68 0.67 9.48
C GLN A 375 -9.14 1.13 9.32
N PHE A 376 -10.11 0.39 9.87
CA PHE A 376 -11.50 0.81 9.93
C PHE A 376 -11.67 2.11 10.73
N LEU A 377 -11.12 2.20 11.94
CA LEU A 377 -11.20 3.43 12.73
C LEU A 377 -10.47 4.60 12.05
N ARG A 378 -9.31 4.34 11.43
CA ARG A 378 -8.58 5.31 10.60
C ARG A 378 -9.43 5.87 9.47
N LEU A 379 -10.13 4.99 8.73
CA LEU A 379 -11.04 5.38 7.65
C LEU A 379 -12.20 6.24 8.16
N VAL A 380 -12.86 5.83 9.25
CA VAL A 380 -13.96 6.59 9.86
C VAL A 380 -13.49 7.97 10.34
N HIS A 381 -12.33 8.04 11.01
CA HIS A 381 -11.71 9.27 11.45
C HIS A 381 -11.41 10.21 10.26
N SER A 382 -10.66 9.74 9.26
CA SER A 382 -10.27 10.56 8.10
C SER A 382 -11.48 11.06 7.28
N PHE A 383 -12.56 10.26 7.21
CA PHE A 383 -13.80 10.66 6.55
C PHE A 383 -14.53 11.78 7.30
N CYS A 384 -14.57 11.72 8.64
CA CYS A 384 -15.33 12.64 9.49
C CYS A 384 -14.56 13.88 9.95
N ASP A 385 -13.22 13.81 10.04
CA ASP A 385 -12.39 14.95 10.37
C ASP A 385 -12.57 16.08 9.35
N GLN A 386 -12.71 17.31 9.85
CA GLN A 386 -12.99 18.54 9.10
C GLN A 386 -14.08 18.41 8.00
N SER A 387 -15.04 17.51 8.20
CA SER A 387 -16.04 17.10 7.21
C SER A 387 -17.44 17.52 7.62
N ASP A 388 -18.21 18.09 6.70
CA ASP A 388 -19.64 18.30 6.92
C ASP A 388 -20.37 16.95 7.08
N TYR A 389 -19.96 15.93 6.31
CA TYR A 389 -20.54 14.57 6.31
C TYR A 389 -20.38 13.76 7.62
N ARG A 390 -19.73 14.31 8.66
CA ARG A 390 -19.58 13.65 9.98
C ARG A 390 -20.91 13.20 10.60
N TYR A 391 -22.01 13.90 10.30
CA TYR A 391 -23.35 13.55 10.80
C TYR A 391 -23.94 12.27 10.18
N LEU A 392 -23.38 11.74 9.08
CA LEU A 392 -23.79 10.45 8.52
C LEU A 392 -23.52 9.26 9.46
N MET A 393 -22.62 9.43 10.45
CA MET A 393 -22.39 8.45 11.51
C MET A 393 -23.58 8.30 12.48
N LEU A 394 -24.54 9.22 12.43
CA LEU A 394 -25.76 9.18 13.23
C LEU A 394 -26.88 8.49 12.45
N THR A 395 -27.85 7.95 13.18
CA THR A 395 -29.19 7.66 12.67
C THR A 395 -29.99 8.95 12.50
N PRO A 396 -31.05 8.96 11.66
CA PRO A 396 -31.97 10.10 11.56
C PRO A 396 -32.57 10.53 12.91
N LYS A 397 -32.77 9.59 13.85
CA LYS A 397 -33.24 9.88 15.22
C LYS A 397 -32.18 10.63 16.03
N GLU A 398 -30.97 10.10 16.12
CA GLU A 398 -29.85 10.75 16.84
C GLU A 398 -29.53 12.14 16.25
N PHE A 399 -29.56 12.28 14.92
CA PHE A 399 -29.37 13.58 14.26
C PHE A 399 -30.50 14.58 14.57
N THR A 400 -31.74 14.11 14.70
CA THR A 400 -32.87 14.96 15.13
C THR A 400 -32.65 15.49 16.56
N GLU A 401 -32.16 14.66 17.48
CA GLU A 401 -31.82 15.12 18.84
C GLU A 401 -30.63 16.09 18.84
N VAL A 402 -29.57 15.81 18.09
CA VAL A 402 -28.44 16.75 17.93
C VAL A 402 -28.90 18.09 17.31
N ARG A 403 -29.82 18.07 16.34
CA ARG A 403 -30.42 19.27 15.74
C ARG A 403 -31.24 20.06 16.75
N LYS A 404 -32.02 19.41 17.64
CA LYS A 404 -32.74 20.07 18.74
C LYS A 404 -31.77 20.75 19.72
N ILE A 405 -30.72 20.06 20.14
CA ILE A 405 -29.68 20.60 21.05
C ILE A 405 -29.02 21.83 20.41
N HIS A 406 -28.64 21.75 19.13
CA HIS A 406 -28.05 22.86 18.40
C HIS A 406 -29.00 24.07 18.28
N ILE A 407 -30.30 23.85 18.04
CA ILE A 407 -31.31 24.92 18.00
C ILE A 407 -31.56 25.54 19.39
N HIS A 408 -31.48 24.74 20.46
CA HIS A 408 -31.70 25.21 21.82
C HIS A 408 -30.56 26.12 22.29
N TYR A 409 -29.31 25.63 22.22
CA TYR A 409 -28.14 26.39 22.68
C TYR A 409 -27.66 27.45 21.67
N GLY A 410 -27.83 27.23 20.37
CA GLY A 410 -27.50 28.21 19.32
C GLY A 410 -28.42 29.44 19.28
N ARG A 411 -29.35 29.56 20.24
CA ARG A 411 -30.24 30.72 20.43
C ARG A 411 -29.86 31.58 21.64
N GLU A 412 -29.02 31.11 22.56
CA GLU A 412 -28.74 31.81 23.83
C GLU A 412 -27.69 32.92 23.69
N ASP A 413 -26.83 32.90 22.66
CA ASP A 413 -25.81 33.93 22.38
C ASP A 413 -26.37 35.33 22.00
N ASN A 414 -27.69 35.55 22.05
CA ASN A 414 -28.36 36.80 21.64
C ASN A 414 -29.09 37.54 22.76
N PHE A 415 -28.88 37.20 24.04
CA PHE A 415 -29.47 37.93 25.16
C PHE A 415 -28.43 38.39 26.21
N SER A 416 -28.04 39.67 26.11
CA SER A 416 -27.93 40.65 27.23
C SER A 416 -26.81 41.68 27.03
N LEU A 417 -27.11 42.78 26.33
CA LEU A 417 -26.39 44.05 26.48
C LEU A 417 -27.42 45.16 26.69
N HIS A 418 -27.69 45.48 27.97
CA HIS A 418 -28.44 46.68 28.35
C HIS A 418 -27.52 47.92 28.30
N PRO A 419 -27.99 49.08 27.82
CA PRO A 419 -27.14 50.27 27.66
C PRO A 419 -27.15 51.23 28.87
N GLY A 420 -25.98 51.42 29.47
CA GLY A 420 -25.55 52.65 30.18
C GLY A 420 -26.12 52.94 31.58
N PRO A 421 -25.65 54.03 32.26
CA PRO A 421 -24.63 54.99 31.84
C PRO A 421 -23.42 55.14 32.80
N SER A 422 -22.31 55.67 32.28
CA SER A 422 -21.13 56.20 33.02
C SER A 422 -21.34 57.69 33.37
N PRO A 423 -20.34 58.46 33.89
CA PRO A 423 -19.11 58.14 34.63
C PRO A 423 -18.87 59.04 35.89
N SER A 424 -17.92 58.72 36.78
CA SER A 424 -17.09 59.74 37.47
C SER A 424 -15.98 59.22 38.41
N GLN A 425 -14.78 59.82 38.28
CA GLN A 425 -13.79 60.16 39.34
C GLN A 425 -12.96 59.07 40.07
N SER A 426 -11.65 59.08 39.77
CA SER A 426 -10.49 58.85 40.66
C SER A 426 -10.18 60.14 41.49
N PRO A 427 -9.18 60.23 42.43
CA PRO A 427 -7.99 59.36 42.66
C PRO A 427 -7.51 59.21 44.15
N THR A 428 -6.23 58.81 44.33
CA THR A 428 -5.37 58.87 45.56
C THR A 428 -5.68 57.82 46.67
N THR A 429 -4.73 57.28 47.47
CA THR A 429 -3.35 57.70 47.87
C THR A 429 -2.39 56.51 48.14
N THR A 430 -1.08 56.78 48.23
CA THR A 430 0.03 55.88 48.66
C THR A 430 0.58 56.31 50.05
N PRO A 431 1.77 55.86 50.53
CA PRO A 431 2.31 54.51 50.88
C PRO A 431 2.43 54.42 52.45
N PRO A 432 3.52 54.02 53.19
CA PRO A 432 4.74 53.20 52.97
C PRO A 432 5.04 52.17 54.11
N GLU A 433 6.34 51.81 54.30
CA GLU A 433 7.04 51.16 55.46
C GLU A 433 6.96 49.63 55.66
N SER A 434 8.02 48.91 56.09
CA SER A 434 9.49 49.17 56.06
C SER A 434 10.31 47.90 56.43
N SER A 435 11.52 47.71 55.86
CA SER A 435 12.70 46.99 56.44
C SER A 435 12.57 45.48 56.81
N ASN A 436 13.60 44.62 57.00
CA ASN A 436 15.07 44.60 56.74
C ASN A 436 15.57 43.13 56.89
N GLY A 437 16.73 42.73 56.32
CA GLY A 437 17.58 41.67 56.92
C GLY A 437 18.22 40.54 56.07
N ASN A 438 19.46 40.76 55.61
CA ASN A 438 20.65 39.88 55.59
C ASN A 438 20.71 38.47 54.90
N GLU A 439 21.45 38.41 53.78
CA GLU A 439 22.67 37.61 53.42
C GLU A 439 23.11 36.31 54.16
N PRO A 440 23.97 35.41 53.58
CA PRO A 440 25.04 35.66 52.56
C PRO A 440 25.25 34.63 51.40
N ALA A 441 26.20 34.94 50.50
CA ALA A 441 26.57 34.20 49.27
C ALA A 441 27.66 33.10 49.44
N LYS A 442 27.82 32.14 48.49
CA LYS A 442 28.78 32.10 47.34
C LYS A 442 28.83 30.67 46.72
N PRO A 443 29.51 30.38 45.56
CA PRO A 443 30.07 31.25 44.50
C PRO A 443 29.81 30.80 43.01
N ASN A 444 29.89 31.75 42.06
CA ASN A 444 30.58 31.78 40.72
C ASN A 444 30.76 30.49 39.85
N LEU A 445 30.76 30.45 38.50
CA LEU A 445 30.72 31.36 37.30
C LEU A 445 30.63 30.42 36.04
N PRO A 446 30.58 30.84 34.74
CA PRO A 446 30.05 32.05 34.09
C PRO A 446 29.13 31.78 32.85
N CYS A 447 28.44 32.85 32.40
CA CYS A 447 27.96 33.24 31.05
C CYS A 447 27.85 32.24 29.88
N ASN A 448 26.74 32.30 29.12
CA ASN A 448 26.77 33.01 27.82
C ASN A 448 25.38 33.49 27.33
N ASP A 449 25.38 34.53 26.50
CA ASP A 449 24.20 35.18 25.90
C ASP A 449 23.46 34.32 24.85
N ASN A 450 22.15 34.51 24.76
CA ASN A 450 21.50 34.80 23.46
C ASN A 450 20.09 35.36 23.66
N SER A 451 19.94 36.66 23.45
CA SER A 451 18.66 37.34 23.37
C SER A 451 17.99 37.09 22.01
N GLN A 452 16.77 36.55 22.03
CA GLN A 452 15.84 36.65 20.89
C GLN A 452 14.73 37.65 21.23
N PRO A 453 14.30 38.49 20.29
CA PRO A 453 13.15 39.37 20.49
C PRO A 453 11.86 38.56 20.37
N GLU A 454 10.98 38.67 21.38
CA GLU A 454 9.61 38.19 21.28
C GLU A 454 8.87 38.96 20.16
N ARG A 455 8.66 38.31 19.02
CA ARG A 455 7.59 38.73 18.10
C ARG A 455 6.28 38.16 18.59
N THR A 456 5.48 39.03 19.21
CA THR A 456 4.03 38.89 19.31
C THR A 456 3.44 38.89 17.90
N GLU A 457 3.33 37.72 17.27
CA GLU A 457 2.56 37.57 16.04
C GLU A 457 1.07 37.66 16.36
N GLU A 458 0.52 38.86 16.11
CA GLU A 458 -0.92 39.13 16.02
C GLU A 458 -1.62 38.01 15.25
N TRP A 459 -2.41 37.20 15.95
CA TRP A 459 -3.40 36.37 15.29
C TRP A 459 -4.42 37.28 14.62
N ALA A 460 -4.44 37.24 13.29
CA ALA A 460 -5.35 38.01 12.46
C ALA A 460 -6.80 37.71 12.83
N ALA A 461 -7.36 38.56 13.70
CA ALA A 461 -8.77 38.63 13.99
C ALA A 461 -9.50 39.17 12.76
N THR A 462 -9.77 38.31 11.79
CA THR A 462 -10.49 38.65 10.57
C THR A 462 -11.77 37.84 10.46
N ASN A 463 -12.87 38.45 10.90
CA ASN A 463 -14.26 38.08 10.59
C ASN A 463 -14.69 36.64 10.89
N MET A 464 -14.75 36.29 12.18
CA MET A 464 -15.78 35.37 12.67
C MET A 464 -17.03 36.15 13.11
N ALA A 465 -17.71 36.76 12.13
CA ALA A 465 -19.07 37.24 12.32
C ALA A 465 -20.05 36.05 12.30
N SER A 466 -20.94 36.01 13.27
CA SER A 466 -21.85 34.90 13.57
C SER A 466 -22.86 34.64 12.44
N GLN A 467 -22.50 33.78 11.49
CA GLN A 467 -23.48 33.11 10.62
C GLN A 467 -23.56 31.65 11.02
N ALA A 468 -24.63 31.28 11.72
CA ALA A 468 -25.02 29.88 11.89
C ALA A 468 -25.26 29.29 10.49
N ARG A 469 -24.29 28.52 9.98
CA ARG A 469 -24.45 27.83 8.70
C ARG A 469 -25.70 26.95 8.80
N PRO A 470 -26.63 26.99 7.82
CA PRO A 470 -27.76 26.09 7.83
C PRO A 470 -27.24 24.65 7.88
N LEU A 471 -27.76 23.86 8.83
CA LEU A 471 -27.45 22.44 8.95
C LEU A 471 -27.82 21.76 7.63
N VAL A 472 -26.78 21.30 6.91
CA VAL A 472 -26.92 20.54 5.67
C VAL A 472 -27.86 19.37 5.91
N GLU A 473 -28.89 19.23 5.06
CA GLU A 473 -29.80 18.10 5.15
C GLU A 473 -29.18 16.88 4.49
N TYR A 474 -29.15 15.76 5.23
CA TYR A 474 -28.60 14.50 4.77
C TYR A 474 -29.73 13.56 4.35
N PRO A 475 -29.70 13.00 3.12
CA PRO A 475 -30.66 12.00 2.71
C PRO A 475 -30.61 10.78 3.65
N ALA A 476 -31.77 10.30 4.09
CA ALA A 476 -31.86 9.25 5.12
C ALA A 476 -31.14 7.95 4.70
N GLU A 477 -31.09 7.66 3.40
CA GLU A 477 -30.38 6.53 2.81
C GLU A 477 -28.84 6.62 2.86
N GLN A 478 -28.29 7.79 3.17
CA GLN A 478 -26.84 8.00 3.41
C GLN A 478 -26.48 7.92 4.89
N MET A 479 -27.47 7.94 5.79
CA MET A 479 -27.29 7.91 7.25
C MET A 479 -27.33 6.48 7.80
N CYS A 480 -26.82 6.29 9.03
CA CYS A 480 -26.89 4.98 9.68
C CYS A 480 -28.35 4.54 9.90
N SER A 481 -28.63 3.25 9.69
CA SER A 481 -29.93 2.64 9.98
C SER A 481 -29.90 1.85 11.30
N GLY A 482 -31.09 1.55 11.84
CA GLY A 482 -31.24 0.80 13.09
C GLY A 482 -31.42 1.67 14.33
N SER A 483 -31.06 1.14 15.50
CA SER A 483 -31.27 1.77 16.81
C SER A 483 -30.09 2.61 17.31
N LYS A 484 -28.89 2.45 16.73
CA LYS A 484 -27.66 3.16 17.11
C LYS A 484 -26.84 3.51 15.88
N GLY A 485 -26.37 4.75 15.81
CA GLY A 485 -25.42 5.20 14.79
C GLY A 485 -24.03 4.61 15.00
N LEU A 486 -23.20 4.62 13.96
CA LEU A 486 -21.80 4.20 14.03
C LEU A 486 -21.02 4.93 15.13
N LEU A 487 -21.30 6.22 15.34
CA LEU A 487 -20.64 6.98 16.42
C LEU A 487 -20.97 6.40 17.80
N LEU A 488 -22.25 6.12 18.08
CA LEU A 488 -22.67 5.56 19.36
C LEU A 488 -22.14 4.13 19.56
N LYS A 489 -22.12 3.32 18.49
CA LYS A 489 -21.51 1.99 18.49
C LYS A 489 -20.02 2.02 18.86
N ILE A 490 -19.24 2.92 18.24
CA ILE A 490 -17.81 3.11 18.55
C ILE A 490 -17.62 3.54 20.02
N VAL A 491 -18.37 4.54 20.48
CA VAL A 491 -18.29 5.03 21.87
C VAL A 491 -18.64 3.94 22.88
N GLU A 492 -19.63 3.09 22.59
CA GLU A 492 -19.98 1.95 23.45
C GLU A 492 -18.94 0.83 23.46
N ALA A 493 -18.19 0.63 22.37
CA ALA A 493 -17.06 -0.29 22.34
C ALA A 493 -15.89 0.27 23.16
N LEU A 494 -15.48 1.51 22.91
CA LEU A 494 -14.38 2.18 23.63
C LEU A 494 -14.62 2.29 25.15
N LYS A 495 -15.88 2.49 25.59
CA LYS A 495 -16.26 2.47 27.01
C LYS A 495 -16.06 1.10 27.69
N LYS A 496 -16.00 0.01 26.92
CA LYS A 496 -15.84 -1.37 27.41
C LYS A 496 -14.41 -1.89 27.31
N GLU A 497 -13.52 -1.10 26.70
CA GLU A 497 -12.10 -1.41 26.52
C GLU A 497 -11.25 -0.97 27.72
N THR A 498 -10.22 -1.76 28.02
CA THR A 498 -9.33 -1.49 29.15
C THR A 498 -8.47 -0.25 28.88
N THR A 499 -8.03 0.42 29.94
CA THR A 499 -7.23 1.65 29.84
C THR A 499 -5.84 1.45 29.23
N GLY A 500 -5.35 0.21 29.15
CA GLY A 500 -4.07 -0.15 28.51
C GLY A 500 -4.21 -0.75 27.11
N SER A 501 -5.41 -0.78 26.54
CA SER A 501 -5.65 -1.32 25.19
C SER A 501 -5.08 -0.38 24.11
N THR A 502 -4.28 -0.91 23.19
CA THR A 502 -3.75 -0.17 22.03
C THR A 502 -4.83 0.29 21.04
N PHE A 503 -6.05 -0.20 21.24
CA PHE A 503 -7.25 0.15 20.47
C PHE A 503 -8.00 1.38 21.02
N ARG A 504 -7.72 1.78 22.26
CA ARG A 504 -8.37 2.90 22.96
C ARG A 504 -7.67 4.24 22.70
#